data_AF-A0A2N3J214-F1
#
_entry.id   AF-A0A2N3J214-F1
#
_cell.length_a   1.000
_cell.length_b   1.000
_cell.length_c   1.000
_cell.angle_alpha   90.00
_cell.angle_beta   90.00
_cell.angle_gamma   90.00
#
_symmetry.space_group_name_H-M   'P 1'
#
loop_
_entity.id
_entity.type
_entity.pdbx_description
1 polymer ?
#
loop_
_entity_poly.entity_id
_entity_poly.type
_entity_poly.pdbx_seq_one_letter_code
_entity_poly.pdbx_strand_id
1 'polypeptide(L)'
;MSNNHLPELLAAGQEVLALLALGEVQTAEKLIDHYLNLFDSVFLHTQSGMLLDVAQQQALQQFQVIHDQIEHAKGQTEEALWQFSKAGRVSDLYKLNAG
;
A
#
# COMPACT_ATOMS: atom_id res chain seq x y z
N MET A 1 0.65 -31.29 7.49
CA MET A 1 -0.21 -30.30 8.17
C MET A 1 -0.54 -29.24 7.15
N SER A 2 -1.82 -28.93 6.92
CA SER A 2 -2.18 -27.82 6.03
C SER A 2 -1.74 -26.54 6.73
N ASN A 3 -0.67 -25.90 6.25
CA ASN A 3 -0.23 -24.61 6.75
C ASN A 3 -1.26 -23.57 6.30
N ASN A 4 -2.29 -23.38 7.12
CA ASN A 4 -3.26 -22.33 6.89
C ASN A 4 -2.61 -20.98 7.24
N HIS A 5 -1.98 -20.35 6.25
CA HIS A 5 -1.34 -19.03 6.38
C HIS A 5 -2.35 -17.88 6.48
N LEU A 6 -3.65 -18.15 6.41
CA LEU A 6 -4.70 -17.13 6.42
C LEU A 6 -4.71 -16.24 7.68
N PRO A 7 -4.55 -16.77 8.91
CA PRO A 7 -4.47 -15.91 10.10
C PRO A 7 -3.22 -15.02 10.10
N GLU A 8 -2.10 -15.55 9.62
CA GLU A 8 -0.83 -14.82 9.50
C GLU A 8 -0.95 -13.71 8.45
N LEU A 9 -1.60 -14.00 7.32
CA LEU A 9 -1.92 -13.03 6.28
C LEU A 9 -2.75 -11.86 6.82
N LEU A 10 -3.84 -12.17 7.53
CA LEU A 10 -4.74 -11.16 8.09
C LEU A 10 -4.02 -10.27 9.12
N ALA A 11 -3.15 -10.86 9.95
CA ALA A 11 -2.36 -10.13 10.91
C ALA A 11 -1.34 -9.19 10.23
N ALA A 12 -0.59 -9.71 9.26
CA ALA A 12 0.36 -8.93 8.48
C ALA A 12 -0.33 -7.77 7.74
N GLY A 13 -1.48 -8.01 7.13
CA GLY A 13 -2.25 -6.97 6.45
C GLY A 13 -2.79 -5.90 7.39
N GLN A 14 -3.17 -6.27 8.62
CA GLN A 14 -3.62 -5.31 9.63
C GLN A 14 -2.46 -4.43 10.12
N GLU A 15 -1.27 -4.99 10.24
CA GLU A 15 -0.06 -4.25 10.61
C GLU A 15 0.39 -3.31 9.48
N VAL A 16 0.34 -3.75 8.21
CA VAL A 16 0.56 -2.86 7.04
C VAL A 16 -0.40 -1.68 7.08
N LEU A 17 -1.70 -1.92 7.28
CA LEU A 17 -2.70 -0.85 7.36
C LEU A 17 -2.42 0.13 8.51
N ALA A 18 -1.99 -0.36 9.67
CA ALA A 18 -1.63 0.48 10.81
C ALA A 18 -0.40 1.36 10.49
N LEU A 19 0.62 0.81 9.85
CA LEU A 19 1.82 1.55 9.45
C LEU A 19 1.50 2.62 8.41
N LEU A 20 0.66 2.30 7.42
CA LEU A 20 0.20 3.27 6.41
C LEU A 20 -0.59 4.42 7.07
N ALA A 21 -1.49 4.10 8.01
CA ALA A 21 -2.25 5.12 8.75
C ALA A 21 -1.36 6.04 9.60
N LEU A 22 -0.22 5.53 10.09
CA LEU A 22 0.78 6.31 10.83
C LEU A 22 1.75 7.09 9.92
N GLY A 23 1.70 6.88 8.60
CA GLY A 23 2.65 7.46 7.65
C GLY A 23 4.04 6.80 7.68
N GLU A 24 4.17 5.64 8.33
CA GLU A 24 5.41 4.85 8.45
C GLU A 24 5.69 4.05 7.15
N VAL A 25 5.72 4.75 6.01
CA VAL A 25 5.73 4.15 4.67
C VAL A 25 6.93 3.21 4.45
N GLN A 26 8.12 3.58 4.93
CA GLN A 26 9.32 2.75 4.78
C GLN A 26 9.24 1.44 5.57
N THR A 27 8.55 1.45 6.71
CA THR A 27 8.35 0.26 7.53
C THR A 27 7.26 -0.61 6.92
N ALA A 28 6.18 0.01 6.42
CA ALA A 28 5.12 -0.67 5.68
C ALA A 28 5.65 -1.38 4.44
N GLU A 29 6.53 -0.74 3.67
CA GLU A 29 7.15 -1.29 2.46
C GLU A 29 7.91 -2.60 2.75
N LYS A 30 8.71 -2.64 3.82
CA LYS A 30 9.43 -3.86 4.23
C LYS A 30 8.50 -5.00 4.63
N LEU A 31 7.36 -4.68 5.25
CA LEU A 31 6.38 -5.67 5.67
C LEU A 31 5.53 -6.17 4.49
N ILE A 32 5.38 -5.35 3.45
CA ILE A 32 4.52 -5.65 2.31
C ILE A 32 5.00 -6.86 1.52
N ASP A 33 6.32 -7.04 1.38
CA ASP A 33 6.89 -8.22 0.72
C ASP A 33 6.49 -9.52 1.45
N HIS A 34 6.53 -9.51 2.78
CA HIS A 34 6.10 -10.65 3.58
C HIS A 34 4.59 -10.89 3.44
N TYR A 35 3.79 -9.82 3.52
CA TYR A 35 2.34 -9.89 3.32
C TYR A 35 1.97 -10.47 1.94
N LEU A 36 2.61 -10.04 0.85
CA LEU A 36 2.34 -10.53 -0.50
C LEU A 36 2.72 -12.01 -0.66
N ASN A 37 3.83 -12.45 -0.07
CA ASN A 37 4.20 -13.87 -0.08
C ASN A 37 3.16 -14.76 0.63
N LEU A 38 2.61 -14.29 1.76
CA LEU A 38 1.52 -14.97 2.46
C LEU A 38 0.24 -14.96 1.62
N PHE A 39 -0.06 -13.84 0.97
CA PHE A 39 -1.24 -13.68 0.12
C PHE A 39 -1.19 -14.68 -1.04
N ASP A 40 -0.07 -14.73 -1.76
CA ASP A 40 0.15 -15.70 -2.83
C ASP A 40 0.01 -17.13 -2.31
N SER A 41 0.59 -17.45 -1.15
CA SER A 41 0.50 -18.79 -0.57
C SER A 41 -0.94 -19.22 -0.23
N VAL A 42 -1.78 -18.28 0.25
CA VAL A 42 -3.19 -18.52 0.56
C VAL A 42 -4.02 -18.69 -0.71
N PHE A 43 -3.74 -17.91 -1.75
CA PHE A 43 -4.55 -17.88 -2.97
C PHE A 43 -3.99 -18.69 -4.15
N LEU A 44 -2.79 -19.27 -4.04
CA LEU A 44 -2.07 -19.98 -5.13
C LEU A 44 -2.93 -21.05 -5.83
N HIS A 45 -3.74 -21.77 -5.07
CA HIS A 45 -4.60 -22.85 -5.56
C HIS A 45 -6.06 -22.45 -5.75
N THR A 46 -6.38 -21.17 -5.56
CA THR A 46 -7.74 -20.65 -5.70
C THR A 46 -8.02 -20.43 -7.18
N GLN A 47 -8.93 -21.23 -7.74
CA GLN A 47 -9.39 -21.06 -9.12
C GLN A 47 -10.50 -20.02 -9.20
N SER A 48 -10.58 -19.33 -10.35
CA SER A 48 -11.68 -18.40 -10.64
C SER A 48 -13.03 -19.14 -10.55
N GLY A 49 -13.96 -18.62 -9.75
CA GLY A 49 -15.28 -19.23 -9.51
C GLY A 49 -15.35 -20.19 -8.34
N MET A 50 -14.26 -20.41 -7.60
CA MET A 50 -14.28 -21.15 -6.34
C MET A 50 -15.03 -20.34 -5.26
N LEU A 51 -15.90 -21.01 -4.50
CA LEU A 51 -16.52 -20.40 -3.33
C LEU A 51 -15.45 -20.16 -2.27
N LEU A 52 -15.17 -18.89 -2.00
CA LEU A 52 -14.29 -18.45 -0.93
C LEU A 52 -15.02 -18.55 0.40
N ASP A 53 -14.29 -18.96 1.43
CA ASP A 53 -14.80 -18.82 2.80
C ASP A 53 -14.77 -17.35 3.25
N VAL A 54 -15.45 -17.07 4.36
CA VAL A 54 -15.58 -15.70 4.90
C VAL A 54 -14.22 -15.08 5.23
N ALA A 55 -13.26 -15.87 5.69
CA ALA A 55 -11.95 -15.36 6.08
C ALA A 55 -11.08 -15.05 4.84
N GLN A 56 -11.19 -15.84 3.77
CA GLN A 56 -10.59 -15.55 2.47
C GLN A 56 -11.20 -14.29 1.83
N GLN A 57 -12.53 -14.13 1.93
CA GLN A 57 -13.19 -12.89 1.48
C GLN A 57 -12.68 -11.66 2.25
N GLN A 58 -12.51 -11.80 3.56
CA GLN A 58 -11.93 -10.74 4.40
C GLN A 58 -10.50 -10.40 3.97
N ALA A 59 -9.67 -11.40 3.66
CA ALA A 59 -8.30 -11.17 3.18
C ALA A 59 -8.27 -10.42 1.84
N LEU A 60 -9.19 -10.73 0.91
CA LEU A 60 -9.33 -9.98 -0.35
C LEU A 60 -9.77 -8.54 -0.13
N GLN A 61 -10.74 -8.30 0.76
CA GLN A 61 -11.15 -6.93 1.11
C GLN A 61 -10.00 -6.14 1.73
N GLN A 62 -9.24 -6.77 2.63
CA GLN A 62 -8.07 -6.14 3.24
C GLN A 62 -7.02 -5.76 2.20
N PHE A 63 -6.75 -6.65 1.23
CA PHE A 63 -5.85 -6.36 0.11
C PHE A 63 -6.31 -5.14 -0.71
N GLN A 64 -7.61 -5.05 -1.03
CA GLN A 64 -8.17 -3.90 -1.74
C GLN A 64 -7.96 -2.59 -0.96
N VAL A 65 -8.21 -2.60 0.35
CA VAL A 65 -8.01 -1.42 1.19
C VAL A 65 -6.54 -0.99 1.24
N ILE A 66 -5.60 -1.95 1.34
CA ILE A 66 -4.16 -1.66 1.29
C ILE A 66 -3.79 -1.03 -0.05
N HIS A 67 -4.24 -1.62 -1.16
CA HIS A 67 -3.99 -1.12 -2.51
C HIS A 67 -4.49 0.32 -2.69
N ASP A 68 -5.73 0.61 -2.27
CA ASP A 68 -6.33 1.93 -2.40
C ASP A 68 -5.58 2.99 -1.57
N GLN A 69 -5.12 2.64 -0.37
CA GLN A 69 -4.32 3.55 0.45
C GLN A 69 -2.95 3.87 -0.18
N ILE A 70 -2.30 2.88 -0.79
CA ILE A 70 -1.02 3.09 -1.48
C ILE A 70 -1.20 3.99 -2.70
N GLU A 71 -2.25 3.75 -3.51
CA GLU A 71 -2.52 4.59 -4.68
C GLU A 71 -2.86 6.03 -4.28
N HIS A 72 -3.60 6.21 -3.19
CA HIS A 72 -3.87 7.53 -2.65
C HIS A 72 -2.59 8.24 -2.17
N ALA A 73 -1.73 7.54 -1.43
CA ALA A 73 -0.45 8.10 -0.96
C ALA A 73 0.49 8.49 -2.12
N LYS A 74 0.48 7.72 -3.21
CA LYS A 74 1.20 8.03 -4.44
C LYS A 74 0.67 9.31 -5.08
N GLY A 75 -0.65 9.43 -5.25
CA GLY A 75 -1.27 10.64 -5.80
C GLY A 75 -0.94 11.91 -5.00
N GLN A 76 -0.95 11.82 -3.67
CA GLN A 76 -0.56 12.93 -2.79
C GLN A 76 0.92 13.32 -2.96
N THR A 77 1.80 12.33 -3.13
CA THR A 77 3.25 12.57 -3.34
C THR A 77 3.50 13.26 -4.68
N GLU A 78 2.83 12.82 -5.74
CA GLU A 78 2.93 13.43 -7.07
C GLU A 78 2.44 14.88 -7.06
N GLU A 79 1.32 15.16 -6.38
CA GLU A 79 0.80 16.52 -6.23
C GLU A 79 1.79 17.41 -5.46
N ALA A 80 2.35 16.92 -4.35
CA ALA A 80 3.34 17.66 -3.56
C ALA A 80 4.60 18.01 -4.39
N LEU A 81 5.13 17.05 -5.16
CA LEU A 81 6.28 17.28 -6.04
C LEU A 81 5.99 18.33 -7.11
N TRP A 82 4.77 18.32 -7.68
CA TRP A 82 4.37 19.32 -8.65
C TRP A 82 4.28 20.73 -8.04
N GLN A 83 3.75 20.86 -6.83
CA GLN A 83 3.74 22.14 -6.10
C GLN A 83 5.15 22.64 -5.78
N PHE A 84 6.07 21.75 -5.36
CA PHE A 84 7.47 22.11 -5.15
C PHE A 84 8.16 22.56 -6.44
N SER A 85 7.91 21.88 -7.56
CA SER A 85 8.43 22.28 -8.87
C SER A 85 7.96 23.67 -9.27
N LYS A 86 6.67 23.99 -9.06
CA LYS A 86 6.13 25.34 -9.28
C LYS A 86 6.79 26.38 -8.39
N ALA A 87 6.93 26.11 -7.10
CA ALA A 87 7.58 27.00 -6.15
C ALA A 87 9.05 27.27 -6.55
N GLY A 88 9.78 26.24 -7.00
CA GLY A 88 11.13 26.36 -7.54
C GLY A 88 11.18 27.32 -8.74
N ARG A 89 10.29 27.13 -9.72
CA ARG A 89 10.21 28.02 -10.90
C ARG A 89 9.89 29.48 -10.54
N VAL A 90 9.01 29.71 -9.56
CA VAL A 90 8.70 31.06 -9.07
C VAL A 90 9.91 31.69 -8.37
N SER A 91 10.64 30.91 -7.56
CA SER A 91 11.87 31.35 -6.89
C SER A 91 12.95 31.76 -7.91
N ASP A 92 13.13 30.98 -8.97
CA ASP A 92 14.09 31.30 -10.03
C ASP A 92 13.72 32.59 -10.78
N LEU A 93 12.42 32.78 -11.08
CA LEU A 93 11.93 34.02 -11.68
C LEU A 93 12.11 35.24 -10.79
N TYR A 94 11.94 35.10 -9.47
CA TYR A 94 12.20 36.17 -8.52
C TYR A 94 13.68 36.55 -8.49
N LYS A 95 14.59 35.57 -8.45
CA LYS A 95 16.04 35.81 -8.50
C LYS A 95 16.50 36.48 -9.78
N LEU A 96 15.90 36.16 -10.92
CA LEU A 96 16.23 36.76 -12.22
C LEU A 96 15.77 38.23 -12.36
N ASN A 97 14.76 38.65 -11.59
CA ASN A 97 14.22 40.02 -11.65
C ASN A 97 14.61 40.89 -10.45
N ALA A 98 15.18 40.29 -9.39
CA ALA A 98 15.68 40.99 -8.21
C ALA A 98 17.20 41.21 -8.22
N GLY A 99 17.88 40.89 -9.33
CA GLY A 99 19.30 41.14 -9.57
C GLY A 99 19.53 42.26 -10.58
#